data_AF-A0AAP1R6X4-F1
#
_entry.id   AF-A0AAP1R6X4-F1
#
_cell.length_a   1.000
_cell.length_b   1.000
_cell.length_c   1.000
_cell.angle_alpha   90.00
_cell.angle_beta   90.00
_cell.angle_gamma   90.00
#
_symmetry.space_group_name_H-M   'P 1'
#
loop_
_entity.id
_entity.type
_entity.pdbx_description
1 polymer ?
#
loop_
_entity_poly.entity_id
_entity_poly.type
_entity_poly.pdbx_seq_one_letter_code
_entity_poly.pdbx_strand_id
1 'polypeptide(L)'
;ICHFLLHLPFTGREDELKISVIDLHRAQIRAKVPRRWRDKDLIGLYFSSMNIGLTQRDIWRFMKVYFGMPLRDIYRLEIDLLKKARIKAGKIEARTIRKNL
;
A
#
# COMPACT_ATOMS: atom_id res chain seq x y z
N ILE A 1 -5.08 -10.62 -2.36
CA ILE A 1 -4.77 -9.23 -1.94
C ILE A 1 -5.35 -9.15 -0.55
N CYS A 2 -4.65 -8.62 0.45
CA CYS A 2 -5.32 -8.41 1.75
C CYS A 2 -6.27 -7.21 1.64
N HIS A 3 -7.28 -7.17 2.49
CA HIS A 3 -8.22 -6.05 2.54
C HIS A 3 -8.25 -5.45 3.94
N PHE A 4 -8.60 -4.18 4.02
CA PHE A 4 -8.86 -3.48 5.26
C PHE A 4 -10.37 -3.49 5.52
N LEU A 5 -10.78 -4.13 6.61
CA LEU A 5 -12.15 -4.14 7.10
C LEU A 5 -12.34 -2.99 8.09
N LEU A 6 -13.15 -2.01 7.72
CA LEU A 6 -13.63 -0.96 8.64
C LEU A 6 -14.70 -1.54 9.55
N HIS A 7 -14.53 -1.40 10.86
CA HIS A 7 -15.54 -1.80 11.83
C HIS A 7 -16.64 -0.74 11.86
N LEU A 8 -17.90 -1.19 11.82
CA LEU A 8 -19.07 -0.32 11.85
C LEU A 8 -19.83 -0.47 13.18
N PRO A 9 -20.48 0.60 13.65
CA PRO A 9 -20.55 1.94 13.04
C PRO A 9 -19.23 2.71 13.17
N PHE A 10 -18.91 3.53 12.16
CA PHE A 10 -17.81 4.48 12.21
C PHE A 10 -18.37 5.88 11.99
N THR A 11 -18.23 6.76 12.99
CA THR A 11 -18.84 8.10 12.94
C THR A 11 -17.96 9.15 12.26
N GLY A 12 -16.75 8.78 11.84
CA GLY A 12 -15.75 9.71 11.30
C GLY A 12 -14.75 10.21 12.34
N ARG A 13 -14.96 9.90 13.63
CA ARG A 13 -14.04 10.25 14.72
C ARG A 13 -12.83 9.32 14.75
N GLU A 14 -11.62 9.89 14.76
CA GLU A 14 -10.38 9.12 14.66
C GLU A 14 -10.16 8.14 15.84
N ASP A 15 -10.59 8.50 17.04
CA ASP A 15 -10.54 7.65 18.23
C ASP A 15 -11.43 6.40 18.13
N GLU A 16 -12.41 6.40 17.22
CA GLU A 16 -13.24 5.23 16.91
C GLU A 16 -12.71 4.40 15.74
N LEU A 17 -11.71 4.89 15.00
CA LEU A 17 -11.24 4.26 13.78
C LEU A 17 -10.62 2.90 14.08
N LYS A 18 -11.41 1.85 13.85
CA LYS A 18 -10.97 0.47 14.01
C LYS A 18 -10.97 -0.24 12.66
N ILE A 19 -9.78 -0.70 12.27
CA ILE A 19 -9.55 -1.42 11.02
C ILE A 19 -8.91 -2.77 11.34
N SER A 20 -9.34 -3.82 10.64
CA SER A 20 -8.67 -5.12 10.65
C SER A 20 -8.14 -5.49 9.27
N VAL A 21 -6.96 -6.11 9.22
CA VAL A 21 -6.47 -6.72 7.98
C VAL A 21 -7.08 -8.10 7.85
N ILE A 22 -7.78 -8.34 6.74
CA ILE A 22 -8.44 -9.60 6.42
C ILE A 22 -7.87 -10.22 5.14
N ASP A 23 -8.37 -11.40 4.77
CA ASP A 23 -7.92 -12.18 3.62
C ASP A 23 -6.45 -12.65 3.70
N LEU A 24 -6.09 -13.18 4.87
CA LEU A 24 -4.73 -13.64 5.19
C LEU A 24 -4.46 -15.11 4.81
N HIS A 25 -5.33 -15.75 4.02
CA HIS A 25 -5.22 -17.17 3.64
C HIS A 25 -3.94 -17.51 2.86
N ARG A 26 -3.27 -16.50 2.28
CA ARG A 26 -1.96 -16.62 1.58
C ARG A 26 -0.82 -15.93 2.30
N ALA A 27 -1.05 -15.43 3.51
CA ALA A 27 -0.02 -14.77 4.30
C ALA A 27 1.07 -15.77 4.69
N GLN A 28 2.32 -15.32 4.68
CA GLN A 28 3.48 -16.14 5.04
C GLN A 28 4.08 -15.60 6.32
N ILE A 29 4.18 -16.44 7.35
CA ILE A 29 4.86 -16.13 8.60
C ILE A 29 6.34 -16.49 8.45
N ARG A 30 7.21 -15.54 8.80
CA ARG A 30 8.67 -15.70 8.70
C ARG A 30 9.39 -14.72 9.59
N ALA A 31 10.60 -15.08 10.01
CA ALA A 31 11.45 -14.23 10.83
C ALA A 31 11.78 -12.86 10.18
N LYS A 32 11.93 -12.83 8.84
CA LYS A 32 12.18 -11.60 8.07
C LYS A 32 11.55 -11.67 6.70
N VAL A 33 10.77 -10.66 6.32
CA VAL A 33 10.17 -10.55 4.98
C VAL A 33 11.23 -10.13 3.95
N PRO A 34 11.50 -10.92 2.89
CA PRO A 34 12.42 -10.51 1.83
C PRO A 34 11.92 -9.27 1.09
N ARG A 35 12.84 -8.41 0.65
CA ARG A 35 12.54 -7.15 -0.05
C ARG A 35 11.54 -7.31 -1.19
N ARG A 36 11.68 -8.37 -2.01
CA ARG A 36 10.76 -8.66 -3.13
C ARG A 36 9.31 -8.81 -2.69
N TRP A 37 9.04 -9.46 -1.55
CA TRP A 37 7.69 -9.66 -1.04
C TRP A 37 7.12 -8.38 -0.45
N ARG A 38 7.91 -7.67 0.35
CA ARG A 38 7.59 -6.33 0.86
C ARG A 38 7.19 -5.38 -0.27
N ASP A 39 8.03 -5.28 -1.30
CA ASP A 39 7.79 -4.41 -2.45
C ASP A 39 6.53 -4.84 -3.23
N LYS A 40 6.26 -6.15 -3.32
CA LYS A 40 5.04 -6.65 -3.96
C LYS A 40 3.79 -6.19 -3.21
N ASP A 41 3.80 -6.27 -1.88
CA ASP A 41 2.67 -5.88 -1.05
C ASP A 41 2.44 -4.36 -1.11
N LEU A 42 3.51 -3.55 -1.01
CA LEU A 42 3.43 -2.09 -1.14
C LEU A 42 2.89 -1.63 -2.50
N ILE A 43 3.30 -2.29 -3.58
CA ILE A 43 2.82 -1.96 -4.93
C ILE A 43 1.36 -2.35 -5.11
N GLY A 44 0.95 -3.49 -4.54
CA GLY A 44 -0.45 -3.91 -4.51
C GLY A 44 -1.32 -2.90 -3.76
N LEU A 45 -0.88 -2.47 -2.57
CA LEU A 45 -1.56 -1.45 -1.78
C LEU A 45 -1.66 -0.11 -2.51
N TYR A 46 -0.55 0.33 -3.12
CA TYR A 46 -0.53 1.56 -3.91
C TYR A 46 -1.55 1.51 -5.04
N PHE A 47 -1.54 0.44 -5.85
CA PHE A 47 -2.53 0.23 -6.92
C PHE A 47 -3.98 0.25 -6.39
N SER A 48 -4.28 -0.47 -5.31
CA SER A 48 -5.63 -0.51 -4.71
C SER A 48 -6.10 0.86 -4.21
N SER A 49 -5.18 1.79 -3.92
CA SER A 49 -5.48 3.14 -3.43
C SER A 49 -5.49 4.22 -4.52
N MET A 50 -5.15 3.91 -5.78
CA MET A 50 -4.99 4.94 -6.82
C MET A 50 -6.25 5.78 -7.08
N ASN A 51 -7.43 5.20 -6.89
CA ASN A 51 -8.71 5.81 -7.26
C ASN A 51 -9.48 6.41 -6.07
N ILE A 52 -8.88 6.50 -4.87
CA ILE A 52 -9.54 7.05 -3.68
C ILE A 52 -9.19 8.52 -3.41
N GLY A 53 -8.44 9.17 -4.32
CA GLY A 53 -8.12 10.59 -4.23
C GLY A 53 -6.91 10.95 -3.36
N LEU A 54 -6.00 10.00 -3.08
CA LEU A 54 -4.76 10.29 -2.34
C LEU A 54 -3.86 11.25 -3.12
N THR A 55 -3.33 12.27 -2.44
CA THR A 55 -2.36 13.19 -3.03
C THR A 55 -0.94 12.64 -2.94
N GLN A 56 -0.01 13.24 -3.68
CA GLN A 56 1.42 12.94 -3.55
C GLN A 56 1.93 13.13 -2.12
N ARG A 57 1.36 14.09 -1.37
CA ARG A 57 1.71 14.34 0.04
C ARG A 57 1.28 13.19 0.94
N ASP A 58 0.11 12.60 0.68
CA ASP A 58 -0.41 11.48 1.47
C ASP A 58 0.42 10.22 1.26
N ILE A 59 0.87 9.99 0.02
CA ILE A 59 1.83 8.93 -0.30
C ILE A 59 3.13 9.13 0.50
N TRP A 60 3.67 10.35 0.55
CA TRP A 60 4.88 10.62 1.33
C TRP A 60 4.67 10.47 2.84
N ARG A 61 3.50 10.85 3.37
CA ARG A 61 3.13 10.61 4.77
C ARG A 61 3.10 9.11 5.08
N PHE A 62 2.47 8.31 4.21
CA PHE A 62 2.47 6.86 4.32
C PHE A 62 3.89 6.30 4.35
N MET A 63 4.75 6.72 3.41
CA MET A 63 6.14 6.26 3.35
C MET A 63 6.92 6.60 4.62
N LYS A 64 6.75 7.82 5.15
CA LYS A 64 7.40 8.24 6.40
C LYS A 64 7.01 7.34 7.57
N VAL A 65 5.71 7.03 7.71
CA VAL A 65 5.20 6.15 8.78
C VAL A 65 5.63 4.70 8.57
N TYR A 66 5.50 4.17 7.36
CA TYR A 66 5.82 2.78 7.04
C TYR A 66 7.31 2.45 7.24
N PHE A 67 8.20 3.33 6.79
CA PHE A 67 9.64 3.11 6.92
C PHE A 67 10.18 3.57 8.29
N GLY A 68 9.51 4.51 8.96
CA GLY A 68 9.99 5.07 10.23
C GLY A 68 11.26 5.92 10.08
N MET A 69 11.45 6.57 8.92
CA MET A 69 12.68 7.31 8.59
C MET A 69 12.38 8.70 7.98
N PRO A 70 13.35 9.63 7.96
CA PRO A 70 13.22 10.89 7.22
C PRO A 70 12.99 10.67 5.73
N LEU A 71 12.18 11.53 5.10
CA LEU A 71 11.83 11.42 3.67
C LEU A 71 13.06 11.42 2.75
N ARG A 72 14.11 12.16 3.11
CA ARG A 72 15.37 12.20 2.36
C ARG A 72 16.04 10.82 2.28
N ASP A 73 16.04 10.08 3.39
CA ASP A 73 16.63 8.73 3.44
C ASP A 73 15.78 7.72 2.70
N ILE A 74 14.46 7.79 2.85
CA ILE A 74 13.52 6.97 2.09
C ILE A 74 13.72 7.19 0.59
N TYR A 75 13.81 8.45 0.15
CA TYR A 75 14.05 8.77 -1.24
C TYR A 75 15.35 8.14 -1.73
N ARG A 76 16.45 8.26 -0.99
CA ARG A 76 17.75 7.69 -1.38
C ARG A 76 17.75 6.16 -1.41
N LEU A 77 17.17 5.51 -0.41
CA LEU A 77 17.23 4.05 -0.22
C LEU A 77 16.19 3.28 -1.03
N GLU A 78 15.03 3.90 -1.29
CA GLU A 78 13.85 3.24 -1.84
C GLU A 78 13.37 3.88 -3.17
N ILE A 79 14.22 4.67 -3.84
CA ILE A 79 13.88 5.25 -5.17
C ILE A 79 13.46 4.19 -6.19
N ASP A 80 14.08 3.01 -6.13
CA ASP A 80 13.75 1.89 -7.01
C ASP A 80 12.37 1.33 -6.73
N LEU A 81 11.96 1.26 -5.47
CA LEU A 81 10.62 0.85 -5.09
C LEU A 81 9.60 1.85 -5.65
N LEU A 82 9.84 3.16 -5.46
CA LEU A 82 8.95 4.22 -5.96
C LEU A 82 8.78 4.18 -7.49
N LYS A 83 9.90 4.03 -8.22
CA LYS A 83 9.87 3.87 -9.68
C LYS A 83 9.11 2.62 -10.09
N LYS A 84 9.40 1.48 -9.46
CA LYS A 84 8.72 0.20 -9.75
C LYS A 84 7.24 0.25 -9.41
N ALA A 85 6.85 0.94 -8.35
CA ALA A 85 5.46 1.08 -7.94
C ALA A 85 4.64 1.78 -9.00
N ARG A 86 5.10 2.93 -9.50
CA ARG A 86 4.41 3.66 -10.57
C ARG A 86 4.28 2.83 -11.85
N ILE A 87 5.37 2.18 -12.29
CA ILE A 87 5.36 1.36 -13.52
C ILE A 87 4.45 0.14 -13.37
N LYS A 88 4.56 -0.59 -12.26
CA LYS A 88 3.78 -1.82 -12.06
C LYS A 88 2.31 -1.54 -11.80
N ALA A 89 1.98 -0.49 -11.04
CA ALA A 89 0.60 -0.11 -10.83
C ALA A 89 -0.09 0.25 -12.14
N GLY A 90 0.55 1.05 -13.01
CA GLY A 90 0.02 1.34 -14.35
C GLY A 90 -0.14 0.10 -15.24
N LYS A 91 0.76 -0.89 -15.13
CA LYS A 91 0.60 -2.19 -15.82
C LYS A 91 -0.58 -3.01 -15.28
N ILE A 92 -0.82 -2.96 -13.96
CA ILE A 92 -1.96 -3.65 -13.34
C ILE A 92 -3.25 -2.97 -13.79
N GLU A 93 -3.32 -1.63 -13.73
CA GLU A 93 -4.44 -0.82 -14.19
C GLU A 93 -4.80 -1.10 -15.65
N ALA A 94 -3.84 -1.01 -16.57
CA ALA A 94 -4.06 -1.30 -17.99
C ALA A 94 -4.59 -2.74 -18.20
N ARG A 95 -4.11 -3.70 -17.41
CA ARG A 95 -4.60 -5.09 -17.46
C ARG A 95 -6.02 -5.23 -16.91
N THR A 96 -6.36 -4.50 -15.85
CA THR A 96 -7.70 -4.47 -15.25
C THR A 96 -8.72 -3.92 -16.25
N ILE A 97 -8.41 -2.76 -16.85
CA ILE A 97 -9.23 -2.15 -17.91
C ILE A 97 -9.43 -3.11 -19.08
N ARG A 98 -8.34 -3.70 -19.61
CA ARG A 98 -8.42 -4.64 -20.73
C ARG A 98 -9.31 -5.86 -20.44
N LYS A 99 -9.44 -6.25 -19.17
CA LYS A 99 -10.19 -7.44 -18.76
C LYS A 99 -11.62 -7.13 -18.30
N ASN A 100 -12.08 -5.87 -18.35
CA ASN A 100 -13.35 -5.41 -17.76
C ASN A 100 -13.52 -5.92 -16.31
N LEU A 101 -12.43 -5.88 -15.54
CA LEU A 101 -12.42 -6.19 -14.11
C LEU A 101 -12.58 -4.93 -13.28
#